data_AF-A0A8I0L5B9-F1
#
_entry.id   AF-A0A8I0L5B9-F1
#
_cell.length_a   1.000
_cell.length_b   1.000
_cell.length_c   1.000
_cell.angle_alpha   90.00
_cell.angle_beta   90.00
_cell.angle_gamma   90.00
#
_symmetry.space_group_name_H-M   'P 1'
#
loop_
_entity.id
_entity.type
_entity.pdbx_description
1 polymer ?
#
loop_
_entity_poly.entity_id
_entity_poly.type
_entity_poly.pdbx_seq_one_letter_code
_entity_poly.pdbx_strand_id
1 'polypeptide(L)'
;GVMNSCTFLGRMVRDPELRATNAAEAVTGFSLAVERGYTAKDGTRPVDFLDFVAYGQRAMFICKYFAKGQLMAVSAKAYQHSWTARDGT
;
A
#
# COMPACT_ATOMS: atom_id res chain seq x y z
N GLY A 1 8.69 -21.66 -10.98
CA GLY A 1 8.54 -20.19 -10.90
C GLY A 1 9.10 -19.72 -9.58
N VAL A 2 9.69 -18.52 -9.54
CA VAL A 2 10.22 -17.94 -8.29
C VAL A 2 9.05 -17.50 -7.39
N MET A 3 9.14 -17.77 -6.09
CA MET A 3 8.14 -17.39 -5.10
C MET A 3 8.29 -15.92 -4.73
N ASN A 4 7.21 -15.15 -4.88
CA ASN A 4 7.09 -13.78 -4.38
C ASN A 4 5.68 -13.62 -3.78
N SER A 5 5.62 -13.60 -2.44
CA SER A 5 4.37 -13.49 -1.68
C SER A 5 4.66 -12.70 -0.41
N CYS A 6 3.99 -11.57 -0.25
CA CYS A 6 4.08 -10.71 0.93
C CYS A 6 2.68 -10.50 1.50
N THR A 7 2.55 -10.57 2.83
CA THR A 7 1.29 -10.31 3.53
C THR A 7 1.49 -9.27 4.61
N PHE A 8 0.60 -8.29 4.67
CA PHE A 8 0.66 -7.19 5.62
C PHE A 8 -0.70 -6.98 6.27
N LEU A 9 -0.68 -6.55 7.53
CA LEU A 9 -1.85 -6.06 8.25
C LEU A 9 -1.52 -4.67 8.76
N GLY A 10 -2.30 -3.68 8.35
CA GLY A 10 -2.01 -2.28 8.70
C GLY A 10 -3.24 -1.39 8.58
N ARG A 11 -3.07 -0.13 8.99
CA ARG A 11 -4.13 0.88 8.92
C ARG A 11 -3.91 1.83 7.76
N MET A 12 -4.97 2.12 7.02
CA MET A 12 -4.92 3.05 5.90
C MET A 12 -4.54 4.46 6.37
N VAL A 13 -3.53 5.07 5.74
CA VAL A 13 -2.96 6.35 6.19
C VAL A 13 -3.81 7.55 5.75
N ARG A 14 -4.51 7.41 4.62
CA ARG A 14 -5.38 8.44 4.01
C ARG A 14 -6.48 7.78 3.20
N ASP A 15 -7.55 8.52 2.90
CA ASP A 15 -8.61 8.02 2.04
C ASP A 15 -8.06 7.64 0.65
N PRO A 16 -8.49 6.51 0.07
CA PRO A 16 -8.02 6.05 -1.22
C PRO A 16 -8.75 6.78 -2.34
N GLU A 17 -8.00 7.26 -3.33
CA GLU A 17 -8.56 7.97 -4.49
C GLU A 17 -8.54 7.08 -5.72
N LEU A 18 -9.71 6.84 -6.30
CA LEU A 18 -9.81 6.11 -7.56
C LEU A 18 -9.37 7.00 -8.71
N ARG A 19 -8.43 6.51 -9.51
CA ARG A 19 -7.94 7.16 -10.73
C ARG A 19 -8.15 6.23 -11.92
N ALA A 20 -8.07 6.79 -13.12
CA ALA A 20 -8.05 6.01 -14.36
C ALA A 20 -6.69 6.18 -15.05
N THR A 21 -6.13 5.09 -15.56
CA THR A 21 -4.95 5.16 -16.44
C THR A 21 -5.35 5.69 -17.82
N ASN A 22 -4.37 6.01 -18.66
CA ASN A 22 -4.61 6.41 -20.06
C ASN A 22 -5.34 5.31 -20.87
N ALA A 23 -5.28 4.05 -20.42
CA ALA A 23 -5.98 2.92 -21.00
C ALA A 23 -7.39 2.69 -20.39
N ALA A 24 -7.93 3.67 -19.66
CA ALA A 24 -9.21 3.60 -18.94
C ALA A 24 -9.29 2.50 -17.86
N GLU A 25 -8.14 2.00 -17.38
CA GLU A 25 -8.11 1.03 -16.29
C GLU A 25 -8.18 1.74 -14.94
N ALA A 26 -9.07 1.28 -14.05
CA ALA A 26 -9.17 1.78 -12.69
C ALA A 26 -7.89 1.46 -11.89
N VAL A 27 -7.34 2.44 -11.19
CA VAL A 27 -6.14 2.29 -10.36
C VAL A 27 -6.28 3.08 -9.07
N THR A 28 -5.75 2.55 -7.98
CA THR A 28 -5.61 3.29 -6.71
C THR A 28 -4.25 3.01 -6.09
N GLY A 29 -3.58 4.07 -5.66
CA GLY A 29 -2.40 3.99 -4.80
C GLY A 29 -2.80 4.26 -3.36
N PHE A 30 -2.36 3.42 -2.42
CA PHE A 30 -2.68 3.58 -1.00
C PHE A 30 -1.49 3.19 -0.12
N SER A 31 -1.45 3.76 1.07
CA SER A 31 -0.38 3.52 2.05
C SER A 31 -0.96 2.92 3.31
N LEU A 32 -0.30 1.91 3.86
CA LEU A 32 -0.64 1.31 5.15
C LEU A 32 0.44 1.62 6.19
N ALA A 33 0.00 2.03 7.38
CA ALA A 33 0.79 2.02 8.59
C ALA A 33 0.78 0.60 9.18
N VAL A 34 1.92 -0.07 9.16
CA VAL A 34 2.11 -1.44 9.63
C VAL A 34 2.96 -1.42 10.90
N GLU A 35 2.38 -1.83 12.02
CA GLU A 35 3.12 -1.96 13.29
C GLU A 35 4.11 -3.11 13.21
N ARG A 36 5.34 -2.89 13.68
CA ARG A 36 6.32 -3.96 13.87
C ARG A 36 5.95 -4.79 15.09
N GLY A 37 6.21 -6.10 15.02
CA GLY A 37 5.87 -7.06 16.08
C GLY A 37 6.69 -6.98 17.37
N TYR A 38 7.48 -5.92 17.57
CA TYR A 38 8.28 -5.70 18.77
C TYR A 38 8.11 -4.27 19.30
N THR A 39 8.27 -4.12 20.61
CA THR A 39 8.34 -2.82 21.27
C THR A 39 9.80 -2.37 21.32
N ALA A 40 10.08 -1.14 20.92
CA ALA A 40 11.40 -0.54 21.02
C ALA A 40 11.78 -0.26 22.49
N LYS A 41 13.06 0.04 22.74
CA LYS A 41 13.59 0.30 24.10
C LYS A 41 12.92 1.49 24.80
N ASP A 42 12.34 2.41 24.03
CA ASP A 42 11.61 3.59 24.50
C ASP A 42 10.12 3.32 24.79
N GLY A 43 9.66 2.08 24.63
CA GLY A 43 8.26 1.70 24.85
C GLY A 43 7.34 1.92 23.65
N THR A 44 7.85 2.44 22.52
CA THR A 44 7.04 2.64 21.30
C THR A 44 7.00 1.39 20.43
N ARG A 45 5.94 1.23 19.63
CA ARG A 45 5.91 0.26 18.53
C ARG A 45 6.30 0.98 17.24
N PRO A 46 7.44 0.63 16.61
CA PRO A 46 7.80 1.20 15.33
C PRO A 46 6.74 0.88 14.28
N VAL A 47 6.51 1.82 13.37
CA VAL A 47 5.55 1.68 12.28
C VAL A 47 6.27 1.84 10.96
N ASP A 48 6.09 0.87 10.06
CA ASP A 48 6.49 0.98 8.66
C ASP A 48 5.33 1.52 7.83
N PHE A 49 5.63 2.48 6.95
CA PHE A 49 4.67 2.99 5.98
C PHE A 49 4.95 2.32 4.64
N LEU A 50 4.03 1.47 4.20
CA LEU A 50 4.18 0.69 2.98
C LEU A 50 3.18 1.17 1.93
N ASP A 51 3.69 1.44 0.73
CA ASP A 51 2.88 1.85 -0.43
C ASP A 51 2.47 0.64 -1.28
N PHE A 52 1.22 0.66 -1.73
CA PHE A 52 0.61 -0.38 -2.54
C PHE A 52 -0.10 0.25 -3.74
N VAL A 53 -0.14 -0.50 -4.84
CA VAL A 53 -0.95 -0.17 -6.01
C VAL A 53 -1.90 -1.31 -6.31
N ALA A 54 -3.17 -1.00 -6.53
CA ALA A 54 -4.18 -1.95 -6.97
C ALA A 54 -4.81 -1.47 -8.28
N TYR A 55 -5.20 -2.42 -9.12
CA TYR A 55 -5.80 -2.19 -10.44
C TYR A 55 -7.18 -2.84 -10.55
N GLY A 56 -7.97 -2.38 -11.51
CA GLY A 56 -9.28 -2.92 -11.89
C GLY A 56 -10.26 -3.04 -10.72
N GLN A 57 -10.87 -4.22 -10.59
CA GLN A 57 -11.87 -4.50 -9.55
C GLN A 57 -11.34 -4.31 -8.12
N ARG A 58 -10.06 -4.61 -7.88
CA ARG A 58 -9.45 -4.41 -6.55
C ARG A 58 -9.37 -2.93 -6.21
N ALA A 59 -9.03 -2.07 -7.17
CA ALA A 59 -8.99 -0.64 -6.96
C ALA A 59 -10.38 -0.09 -6.59
N MET A 60 -11.40 -0.46 -7.36
CA MET A 60 -12.78 -0.05 -7.11
C MET A 60 -13.30 -0.56 -5.76
N PHE A 61 -12.99 -1.80 -5.39
CA PHE A 61 -13.34 -2.36 -4.09
C PHE A 61 -12.71 -1.58 -2.93
N ILE A 62 -11.41 -1.27 -3.03
CA ILE A 62 -10.71 -0.51 -2.01
C ILE A 62 -11.34 0.87 -1.83
N CYS A 63 -11.54 1.61 -2.94
CA CYS A 63 -12.14 2.95 -2.88
C CYS A 63 -13.60 2.97 -2.42
N LYS A 64 -14.33 1.87 -2.58
CA LYS A 64 -15.72 1.77 -2.15
C LYS A 64 -15.87 1.47 -0.66
N TYR A 65 -14.93 0.71 -0.07
CA TYR A 65 -15.11 0.12 1.25
C TYR A 65 -14.06 0.49 2.28
N PHE A 66 -12.97 1.16 1.88
CA PHE A 66 -11.90 1.59 2.77
C PHE A 66 -11.74 3.12 2.79
N ALA A 67 -11.36 3.62 3.96
CA ALA A 67 -11.12 5.00 4.31
C ALA A 67 -9.97 5.07 5.33
N LYS A 68 -9.47 6.28 5.58
CA LYS A 68 -8.40 6.57 6.52
C LYS A 68 -8.66 5.91 7.89
N GLY A 69 -7.62 5.28 8.43
CA GLY A 69 -7.61 4.64 9.75
C GLY A 69 -8.18 3.22 9.77
N GLN A 70 -8.88 2.76 8.73
CA GLN A 70 -9.42 1.41 8.70
C GLN A 70 -8.33 0.35 8.60
N LEU A 71 -8.52 -0.74 9.33
CA LEU A 71 -7.62 -1.88 9.33
C LEU A 71 -7.82 -2.70 8.05
N MET A 72 -6.73 -3.03 7.37
CA MET A 72 -6.73 -3.76 6.11
C MET A 72 -5.65 -4.85 6.13
N ALA A 73 -6.03 -6.06 5.73
CA ALA A 73 -5.10 -7.12 5.39
C ALA A 73 -4.83 -7.11 3.87
N VAL A 74 -3.57 -7.19 3.47
CA VAL A 74 -3.15 -7.18 2.06
C VAL A 74 -2.27 -8.38 1.79
N SER A 75 -2.59 -9.13 0.73
CA SER A 75 -1.67 -10.08 0.10
C SER A 75 -1.25 -9.52 -1.26
N ALA A 76 0.06 -9.45 -1.48
CA ALA A 76 0.67 -8.78 -2.62
C ALA A 76 1.99 -9.43 -3.05
N LYS A 77 2.50 -8.96 -4.20
CA LYS A 77 3.87 -9.20 -4.66
C LYS A 77 4.67 -7.92 -4.43
N ALA A 78 5.89 -8.06 -3.94
CA ALA A 78 6.80 -6.93 -3.79
C ALA A 78 7.62 -6.73 -5.06
N TYR A 79 7.69 -5.48 -5.55
CA TYR A 79 8.52 -5.08 -6.68
C TYR A 79 9.37 -3.89 -6.24
N GLN A 80 10.67 -3.98 -6.48
CA GLN A 80 11.55 -2.82 -6.30
C GLN A 80 11.50 -2.01 -7.59
N HIS A 81 10.99 -0.79 -7.50
CA HIS A 81 11.01 0.17 -8.60
C HIS A 81 12.24 1.07 -8.43
N SER A 82 13.12 1.10 -9.42
CA SER A 82 14.09 2.19 -9.56
C SER A 82 13.43 3.31 -10.35
N TRP A 83 13.27 4.46 -9.73
CA TRP A 83 12.80 5.67 -10.40
C TRP A 83 13.96 6.65 -10.46
N THR A 84 14.22 7.19 -11.65
CA THR A 84 15.15 8.31 -11.84
C THR A 84 14.32 9.58 -11.79
N ALA A 85 14.66 10.47 -10.87
CA ALA A 85 14.01 11.74 -10.70
C ALA A 85 14.22 12.65 -11.90
N ARG A 86 13.38 13.68 -11.99
CA ARG A 86 13.39 14.63 -13.11
C ARG A 86 14.71 15.41 -13.21
N ASP A 87 15.41 15.54 -12.09
CA ASP A 87 16.76 16.12 -11.94
C ASP A 87 17.89 15.08 -12.08
N GLY A 88 17.56 13.82 -12.38
CA GLY A 88 18.52 12.77 -12.72
C GLY A 88 19.00 11.91 -11.56
N THR A 89 18.45 12.07 -10.34
CA THR A 89 18.81 11.25 -9.15
C THR A 89 17.85 10.09 -8.91
#